data_AF-Q69VN5-F1
#
_entry.id   AF-Q69VN5-F1
#
_cell.length_a   1.000
_cell.length_b   1.000
_cell.length_c   1.000
_cell.angle_alpha   90.00
_cell.angle_beta   90.00
_cell.angle_gamma   90.00
#
_symmetry.space_group_name_H-M   'P 1'
#
loop_
_entity.id
_entity.type
_entity.pdbx_description
1 polymer ?
#
loop_
_entity_poly.entity_id
_entity_poly.type
_entity_poly.pdbx_seq_one_letter_code
_entity_poly.pdbx_strand_id
1 'polypeptide(L)'
;MAFHQRSISLPSRPLSKVEDELHSIEACVSSPSKTIEMISDGLRRLGDIYSSIEEIMCLPSNQVCSSQQRKLFDREMECSLELLDLCNAMNEVFTELKSIIQDLQVSLRKGDDAVVQAKILSYIRLVKKAKKHSKKTVKKVASDMEDSKKVKLLSNARQITTSLFESTLDLLSKQIVLPKLSLISKAFQKKNSVICNEEQLQALECCIGDLEAGAVLLFRRLVQSRVTLLNILSS
;
A
#
# COMPACT_ATOMS: atom_id res chain seq x y z
N MET A 1 40.97 18.78 30.60
CA MET A 1 40.82 17.74 29.57
C MET A 1 39.55 18.02 28.80
N ALA A 2 39.64 18.57 27.59
CA ALA A 2 38.47 18.84 26.76
C ALA A 2 38.17 17.59 25.91
N PHE A 3 37.04 16.94 26.16
CA PHE A 3 36.58 15.82 25.35
C PHE A 3 36.04 16.36 24.02
N HIS A 4 36.77 16.10 22.93
CA HIS A 4 36.25 16.30 21.58
C HIS A 4 35.19 15.25 21.28
N GLN A 5 33.92 15.60 21.46
CA GLN A 5 32.81 14.81 20.95
C GLN A 5 32.77 15.04 19.43
N ARG A 6 33.45 14.17 18.68
CA ARG A 6 33.36 14.15 17.22
C ARG A 6 31.94 13.74 16.85
N SER A 7 31.16 14.71 16.37
CA SER A 7 29.86 14.45 15.75
C SER A 7 30.07 13.56 14.53
N ILE A 8 29.78 12.27 14.69
CA ILE A 8 29.48 11.40 13.56
C ILE A 8 28.12 11.84 13.01
N SER A 9 28.11 12.85 12.14
CA SER A 9 26.92 13.10 11.34
C SER A 9 26.71 11.85 10.49
N LEU A 10 25.73 11.02 10.87
CA LEU A 10 25.16 10.03 9.96
C LEU A 10 24.84 10.82 8.67
N PRO A 11 25.31 10.39 7.48
CA PRO A 11 25.01 11.14 6.27
C PRO A 11 23.49 11.15 6.09
N SER A 12 22.87 12.29 6.38
CA SER A 12 21.45 12.49 6.17
C SER A 12 21.15 12.19 4.71
N ARG A 13 20.19 11.30 4.44
CA ARG A 13 19.77 11.01 3.07
C ARG A 13 19.34 12.33 2.42
N PRO A 14 19.96 12.76 1.31
CA PRO A 14 19.59 14.02 0.71
C PRO A 14 18.14 13.96 0.20
N LEU A 15 17.42 15.08 0.30
CA LEU A 15 16.04 15.22 -0.16
C LEU A 15 15.85 14.71 -1.60
N SER A 16 16.78 15.04 -2.50
CA SER A 16 16.76 14.61 -3.90
C SER A 16 16.71 13.09 -4.07
N LYS A 17 17.46 12.34 -3.24
CA LYS A 17 17.46 10.88 -3.29
C LYS A 17 16.11 10.29 -2.89
N VAL A 18 15.40 10.93 -1.96
CA VAL A 18 14.04 10.52 -1.59
C VAL A 18 13.05 10.79 -2.72
N GLU A 19 13.18 11.94 -3.40
CA GLU A 19 12.35 12.29 -4.56
C GLU A 19 12.57 11.29 -5.72
N ASP A 20 13.82 10.92 -6.01
CA ASP A 20 14.17 9.94 -7.05
C ASP A 20 13.57 8.56 -6.75
N GLU A 21 13.59 8.14 -5.49
CA GLU A 21 13.02 6.87 -5.07
C GLU A 21 11.50 6.84 -5.16
N LEU A 22 10.84 7.94 -4.80
CA LEU A 22 9.40 8.11 -5.01
C LEU A 22 9.05 7.99 -6.50
N HIS A 23 9.77 8.71 -7.38
CA HIS A 23 9.56 8.62 -8.82
C HIS A 23 9.82 7.21 -9.37
N SER A 24 10.83 6.50 -8.85
CA SER A 24 11.09 5.11 -9.22
C SER A 24 9.91 4.19 -8.87
N ILE A 25 9.32 4.32 -7.68
CA ILE A 25 8.15 3.52 -7.28
C ILE A 25 6.93 3.91 -8.11
N GLU A 26 6.73 5.20 -8.37
CA GLU A 26 5.64 5.72 -9.19
C GLU A 26 5.68 5.16 -10.63
N ALA A 27 6.87 5.04 -11.21
CA ALA A 27 7.07 4.42 -12.51
C ALA A 27 6.71 2.92 -12.48
N CYS A 28 7.09 2.19 -11.43
CA CYS A 28 6.75 0.78 -11.26
C CYS A 28 5.23 0.57 -11.15
N VAL A 29 4.52 1.39 -10.36
CA VAL A 29 3.06 1.26 -10.18
C VAL A 29 2.25 1.71 -11.40
N SER A 30 2.81 2.62 -12.21
CA SER A 30 2.20 3.08 -13.46
C SER A 30 2.47 2.14 -14.64
N SER A 31 3.42 1.21 -14.50
CA SER A 31 3.77 0.27 -15.56
C SER A 31 2.57 -0.64 -15.92
N PRO A 32 2.27 -0.83 -17.23
CA PRO A 32 1.24 -1.77 -17.67
C PRO A 32 1.59 -3.22 -17.33
N SER A 33 2.88 -3.52 -17.10
CA SER A 33 3.38 -4.86 -16.76
C SER A 33 3.55 -5.07 -15.25
N LYS A 34 2.94 -4.23 -14.40
CA LYS A 34 3.04 -4.35 -12.95
C LYS A 34 2.56 -5.73 -12.44
N THR A 35 3.29 -6.26 -11.46
CA THR A 35 3.09 -7.56 -10.84
C THR A 35 2.89 -7.39 -9.34
N ILE A 36 2.37 -8.42 -8.68
CA ILE A 36 2.17 -8.39 -7.23
C ILE A 36 3.50 -8.21 -6.48
N GLU A 37 4.56 -8.87 -6.94
CA GLU A 37 5.91 -8.76 -6.39
C GLU A 37 6.43 -7.31 -6.45
N MET A 38 6.31 -6.64 -7.60
CA MET A 38 6.70 -5.22 -7.73
C MET A 38 5.91 -4.30 -6.80
N ILE A 39 4.63 -4.60 -6.57
CA ILE A 39 3.80 -3.83 -5.65
C ILE A 39 4.22 -4.07 -4.19
N SER A 40 4.48 -5.32 -3.80
CA SER A 40 4.97 -5.65 -2.46
C SER A 40 6.32 -4.98 -2.18
N ASP A 41 7.25 -5.01 -3.14
CA ASP A 41 8.51 -4.26 -3.07
C ASP A 41 8.26 -2.75 -2.93
N GLY A 42 7.34 -2.19 -3.72
CA GLY A 42 6.95 -0.78 -3.62
C GLY A 42 6.43 -0.39 -2.23
N LEU A 43 5.59 -1.23 -1.61
CA LEU A 43 5.08 -1.01 -0.24
C LEU A 43 6.20 -1.03 0.80
N ARG A 44 7.14 -1.99 0.68
CA ARG A 44 8.31 -2.07 1.57
C ARG A 44 9.19 -0.84 1.42
N ARG A 45 9.54 -0.45 0.19
CA ARG A 45 10.37 0.73 -0.11
C ARG A 45 9.72 2.03 0.35
N LEU A 46 8.39 2.15 0.25
CA LEU A 46 7.67 3.27 0.83
C LEU A 46 7.84 3.36 2.34
N GLY A 47 7.87 2.23 3.06
CA GLY A 47 8.17 2.21 4.49
C GLY A 47 9.52 2.86 4.80
N ASP A 48 10.56 2.54 4.02
CA ASP A 48 11.90 3.13 4.18
C ASP A 48 11.94 4.61 3.80
N ILE A 49 11.16 5.01 2.80
CA ILE A 49 11.00 6.41 2.40
C ILE A 49 10.33 7.21 3.51
N TYR A 50 9.24 6.73 4.12
CA TYR A 50 8.59 7.41 5.24
C TYR A 50 9.56 7.60 6.42
N SER A 51 10.35 6.59 6.77
CA SER A 51 11.41 6.73 7.77
C SER A 51 12.48 7.76 7.38
N SER A 52 12.88 7.79 6.09
CA SER A 52 13.83 8.80 5.61
C SER A 52 13.26 10.22 5.69
N ILE A 53 11.98 10.40 5.35
CA ILE A 53 11.29 11.70 5.47
C ILE A 53 11.23 12.12 6.94
N GLU A 54 10.92 11.18 7.85
CA GLU A 54 10.92 11.42 9.29
C GLU A 54 12.28 11.92 9.81
N GLU A 55 13.37 11.24 9.46
CA GLU A 55 14.73 11.66 9.80
C GLU A 55 15.03 13.07 9.31
N ILE A 56 14.66 13.38 8.06
CA ILE A 56 14.81 14.71 7.47
C ILE A 56 13.99 15.73 8.27
N MET A 57 12.74 15.43 8.62
CA MET A 57 11.87 16.34 9.38
C MET A 57 12.44 16.69 10.76
N CYS A 58 13.13 15.74 11.41
CA CYS A 58 13.72 15.91 12.74
C CYS A 58 15.05 16.68 12.77
N LEU A 59 15.67 16.97 11.61
CA LEU A 59 16.93 17.72 11.55
C LEU A 59 16.79 19.13 12.19
N PRO A 60 17.80 19.64 12.92
CA PRO A 60 17.73 20.96 13.58
C PRO A 60 17.38 22.12 12.64
N SER A 61 17.89 22.09 11.40
CA SER A 61 17.58 23.08 10.36
C SER A 61 16.11 23.11 9.96
N ASN A 62 15.37 22.04 10.28
CA ASN A 62 13.98 21.82 9.90
C ASN A 62 12.98 22.01 11.05
N GLN A 63 13.46 22.30 12.26
CA GLN A 63 12.64 22.49 13.47
C GLN A 63 11.94 23.86 13.53
N VAL A 64 12.44 24.86 12.80
CA VAL A 64 11.75 26.15 12.67
C VAL A 64 10.67 26.02 11.59
N CYS A 65 9.41 26.00 12.01
CA CYS A 65 8.26 25.89 11.13
C CYS A 65 7.55 27.26 11.03
N SER A 66 7.51 27.82 9.83
CA SER A 66 6.74 29.06 9.59
C SER A 66 5.25 28.81 9.83
N SER A 67 4.48 29.87 10.11
CA SER A 67 3.01 29.77 10.28
C SER A 67 2.32 29.14 9.06
N GLN A 68 2.83 29.41 7.86
CA GLN A 68 2.35 28.82 6.62
C GLN A 68 2.67 27.32 6.55
N GLN A 69 3.90 26.92 6.90
CA GLN A 69 4.29 25.52 6.93
C GLN A 69 3.48 24.71 7.94
N ARG A 70 3.16 25.27 9.12
CA ARG A 70 2.29 24.62 10.11
C ARG A 70 0.92 24.28 9.49
N LYS A 71 0.27 25.24 8.81
CA LYS A 71 -1.01 25.00 8.10
C LYS A 71 -0.93 23.94 6.98
N LEU A 72 0.23 23.78 6.36
CA LEU A 72 0.45 22.74 5.34
C LEU A 72 0.62 21.36 5.99
N PHE A 73 1.35 21.29 7.10
CA PHE A 73 1.48 20.07 7.90
C PHE A 73 0.16 19.66 8.53
N ASP A 74 -0.66 20.58 9.05
CA ASP A 74 -1.99 20.28 9.59
C ASP A 74 -2.87 19.59 8.53
N ARG A 75 -2.90 20.14 7.31
CA ARG A 75 -3.65 19.56 6.18
C ARG A 75 -3.12 18.20 5.75
N GLU A 76 -1.81 18.03 5.68
CA GLU A 76 -1.21 16.73 5.36
C GLU A 76 -1.47 15.72 6.48
N MET A 77 -1.49 16.17 7.73
CA MET A 77 -1.81 15.32 8.87
C MET A 77 -3.26 14.83 8.83
N GLU A 78 -4.24 15.64 8.40
CA GLU A 78 -5.60 15.14 8.11
C GLU A 78 -5.59 14.06 7.01
N CYS A 79 -4.89 14.31 5.90
CA CYS A 79 -4.78 13.35 4.81
C CYS A 79 -4.06 12.06 5.22
N SER A 80 -3.10 12.13 6.15
CA SER A 80 -2.40 10.96 6.70
C SER A 80 -3.33 10.05 7.50
N LEU A 81 -4.37 10.59 8.13
CA LEU A 81 -5.37 9.81 8.84
C LEU A 81 -6.25 9.03 7.85
N GLU A 82 -6.72 9.70 6.79
CA GLU A 82 -7.45 9.04 5.69
C GLU A 82 -6.62 7.91 5.07
N LEU A 83 -5.29 8.09 4.94
CA LEU A 83 -4.38 7.05 4.45
C LEU A 83 -4.24 5.87 5.43
N LEU A 84 -4.17 6.14 6.74
CA LEU A 84 -4.13 5.09 7.77
C LEU A 84 -5.41 4.24 7.76
N ASP A 85 -6.58 4.87 7.61
CA ASP A 85 -7.86 4.17 7.50
C ASP A 85 -7.88 3.26 6.26
N LEU A 86 -7.40 3.77 5.11
CA LEU A 86 -7.24 2.98 3.90
C LEU A 86 -6.30 1.79 4.10
N CYS A 87 -5.14 2.02 4.72
CA CYS A 87 -4.16 0.97 4.99
C CYS A 87 -4.72 -0.10 5.92
N ASN A 88 -5.46 0.29 6.95
CA ASN A 88 -6.14 -0.65 7.85
C ASN A 88 -7.18 -1.49 7.10
N ALA A 89 -8.05 -0.85 6.31
CA ALA A 89 -9.04 -1.54 5.49
C ALA A 89 -8.40 -2.53 4.50
N MET A 90 -7.23 -2.18 3.94
CA MET A 90 -6.47 -3.10 3.07
C MET A 90 -5.95 -4.32 3.83
N ASN A 91 -5.43 -4.15 5.04
CA ASN A 91 -4.99 -5.26 5.88
C ASN A 91 -6.15 -6.21 6.24
N GLU A 92 -7.33 -5.67 6.53
CA GLU A 92 -8.55 -6.46 6.74
C GLU A 92 -8.91 -7.27 5.48
N VAL A 93 -8.85 -6.65 4.30
CA VAL A 93 -9.07 -7.33 3.02
C VAL A 93 -8.07 -8.46 2.80
N PHE A 94 -6.78 -8.25 3.05
CA PHE A 94 -5.78 -9.33 2.92
C PHE A 94 -6.03 -10.49 3.87
N THR A 95 -6.39 -10.19 5.12
CA THR A 95 -6.73 -11.20 6.13
C THR A 95 -7.92 -12.05 5.68
N GLU A 96 -9.00 -11.40 5.21
CA GLU A 96 -10.20 -12.10 4.74
C GLU A 96 -9.95 -12.88 3.44
N LEU A 97 -9.15 -12.35 2.51
CA LEU A 97 -8.77 -13.07 1.29
C LEU A 97 -7.98 -14.34 1.58
N LYS A 98 -7.01 -14.32 2.50
CA LYS A 98 -6.28 -15.52 2.92
C LYS A 98 -7.22 -16.58 3.50
N SER A 99 -8.14 -16.15 4.36
CA SER A 99 -9.16 -17.05 4.94
C SER A 99 -10.02 -17.71 3.84
N ILE A 100 -10.47 -16.93 2.84
CA ILE A 100 -11.22 -17.48 1.70
C ILE A 100 -10.36 -18.46 0.88
N ILE A 101 -9.07 -18.20 0.69
CA ILE A 101 -8.16 -19.08 -0.05
C ILE A 101 -7.93 -20.40 0.69
N GLN A 102 -7.74 -20.36 2.01
CA GLN A 102 -7.60 -21.55 2.83
C GLN A 102 -8.88 -22.40 2.78
N ASP A 103 -10.05 -21.76 2.88
CA ASP A 103 -11.34 -22.44 2.70
C ASP A 103 -11.46 -23.07 1.31
N LEU A 104 -11.03 -22.36 0.25
CA LEU A 104 -11.03 -22.89 -1.12
C LEU A 104 -10.15 -24.14 -1.25
N GLN A 105 -8.95 -24.13 -0.68
CA GLN A 105 -8.05 -25.29 -0.68
C GLN A 105 -8.70 -26.49 0.02
N VAL A 106 -9.31 -26.27 1.19
CA VAL A 106 -10.01 -27.33 1.93
C VAL A 106 -11.20 -27.87 1.15
N SER A 107 -12.03 -27.01 0.55
CA SER A 107 -13.17 -27.42 -0.25
C SER A 107 -12.77 -28.14 -1.53
N LEU A 108 -11.66 -27.75 -2.16
CA LEU A 108 -11.12 -28.43 -3.33
C LEU A 108 -10.66 -29.85 -3.00
N ARG A 109 -9.96 -30.05 -1.87
CA ARG A 109 -9.55 -31.39 -1.41
C ARG A 109 -10.74 -32.30 -1.09
N LYS A 110 -11.86 -31.72 -0.65
CA LYS A 110 -13.11 -32.45 -0.37
C LYS A 110 -13.95 -32.73 -1.61
N GLY A 111 -13.63 -32.10 -2.75
CA GLY A 111 -14.43 -32.20 -3.98
C GLY A 111 -15.81 -31.53 -3.88
N ASP A 112 -15.97 -30.52 -3.01
CA ASP A 112 -17.25 -29.83 -2.81
C ASP A 112 -17.37 -28.62 -3.77
N ASP A 113 -17.73 -28.91 -5.02
CA ASP A 113 -17.84 -27.92 -6.10
C ASP A 113 -18.79 -26.75 -5.75
N ALA A 114 -19.86 -27.01 -5.00
CA ALA A 114 -20.81 -25.99 -4.61
C ALA A 114 -20.19 -24.98 -3.64
N VAL A 115 -19.45 -25.47 -2.63
CA VAL A 115 -18.74 -24.60 -1.70
C VAL A 115 -17.57 -23.88 -2.39
N VAL A 116 -16.84 -24.55 -3.28
CA VAL A 116 -15.78 -23.91 -4.08
C VAL A 116 -16.35 -22.72 -4.88
N GLN A 117 -17.47 -22.92 -5.59
CA GLN A 117 -18.13 -21.84 -6.33
C GLN A 117 -18.57 -20.69 -5.41
N ALA A 118 -19.16 -20.99 -4.25
CA ALA A 118 -19.59 -19.99 -3.28
C ALA A 118 -18.40 -19.15 -2.75
N LYS A 119 -17.26 -19.79 -2.48
CA LYS A 119 -16.05 -19.12 -1.99
C LYS A 119 -15.36 -18.30 -3.08
N ILE A 120 -15.33 -18.76 -4.33
CA ILE A 120 -14.88 -17.95 -5.49
C ILE A 120 -15.73 -16.67 -5.61
N LEU A 121 -17.06 -16.78 -5.48
CA LEU A 121 -17.95 -15.62 -5.50
C LEU A 121 -17.70 -14.68 -4.32
N SER A 122 -17.41 -15.21 -3.13
CA SER A 122 -17.03 -14.42 -1.95
C SER A 122 -15.74 -13.63 -2.19
N TYR A 123 -14.69 -14.28 -2.70
CA TYR A 123 -13.43 -13.61 -3.08
C TYR A 123 -13.68 -12.45 -4.04
N ILE A 124 -14.41 -12.70 -5.14
CA ILE A 124 -14.68 -11.70 -6.17
C ILE A 124 -15.50 -10.53 -5.60
N ARG A 125 -16.47 -10.83 -4.73
CA ARG A 125 -17.28 -9.80 -4.05
C ARG A 125 -16.43 -8.94 -3.13
N LEU A 126 -15.54 -9.54 -2.34
CA LEU A 126 -14.66 -8.83 -1.42
C LEU A 126 -13.73 -7.86 -2.16
N VAL A 127 -13.00 -8.34 -3.18
CA VAL A 127 -12.10 -7.48 -3.95
C VAL A 127 -12.86 -6.36 -4.66
N LYS A 128 -14.05 -6.64 -5.23
CA LYS A 128 -14.91 -5.61 -5.85
C LYS A 128 -15.39 -4.58 -4.84
N LYS A 129 -15.77 -5.00 -3.63
CA LYS A 129 -16.18 -4.11 -2.54
C LYS A 129 -15.02 -3.20 -2.16
N ALA A 130 -13.85 -3.76 -1.89
CA ALA A 130 -12.64 -3.01 -1.54
C ALA A 130 -12.28 -1.97 -2.61
N LYS A 131 -12.30 -2.36 -3.89
CA LYS A 131 -12.03 -1.45 -5.03
C LYS A 131 -13.01 -0.29 -5.15
N LYS A 132 -14.26 -0.47 -4.71
CA LYS A 132 -15.26 0.62 -4.66
C LYS A 132 -14.98 1.59 -3.51
N HIS A 133 -14.49 1.08 -2.37
CA HIS A 133 -14.16 1.91 -1.21
C HIS A 133 -12.87 2.70 -1.42
N SER A 134 -11.85 2.14 -2.08
CA SER A 134 -10.56 2.81 -2.31
C SER A 134 -10.65 4.01 -3.25
N LYS A 135 -11.59 4.00 -4.21
CA LYS A 135 -11.79 5.10 -5.18
C LYS A 135 -12.34 6.40 -4.56
N LYS A 136 -12.74 6.40 -3.29
CA LYS A 136 -13.10 7.64 -2.60
C LYS A 136 -11.80 8.40 -2.35
N THR A 137 -11.52 9.35 -3.24
CA THR A 137 -10.27 10.08 -3.39
C THR A 137 -9.71 10.58 -2.05
N VAL A 138 -8.50 10.12 -1.70
CA VAL A 138 -7.66 10.81 -0.71
C VAL A 138 -7.39 12.20 -1.29
N LYS A 139 -7.78 13.26 -0.57
CA LYS A 139 -7.72 14.64 -1.07
C LYS A 139 -6.32 14.92 -1.66
N LYS A 140 -6.27 15.39 -2.91
CA LYS A 140 -5.06 16.00 -3.45
C LYS A 140 -4.92 17.33 -2.72
N VAL A 141 -3.91 17.46 -1.87
CA VAL A 141 -3.62 18.78 -1.32
C VAL A 141 -3.16 19.65 -2.49
N ALA A 142 -3.77 20.83 -2.63
CA ALA A 142 -3.53 21.74 -3.74
C ALA A 142 -2.04 21.99 -3.96
N SER A 143 -1.66 22.23 -5.23
CA SER A 143 -0.27 22.40 -5.70
C SER A 143 0.46 23.60 -5.13
N ASP A 144 -0.19 24.44 -4.31
CA ASP A 144 0.39 25.64 -3.67
C ASP A 144 1.45 25.30 -2.58
N MET A 145 2.01 24.10 -2.63
CA MET A 145 3.01 23.56 -1.71
C MET A 145 4.43 24.07 -1.99
N GLU A 146 4.59 25.15 -2.76
CA GLU A 146 5.93 25.68 -3.09
C GLU A 146 6.75 26.01 -1.84
N ASP A 147 6.06 26.37 -0.75
CA ASP A 147 6.63 26.77 0.54
C ASP A 147 7.23 25.63 1.39
N SER A 148 7.00 24.35 1.06
CA SER A 148 7.51 23.23 1.89
C SER A 148 7.83 21.95 1.12
N LYS A 149 9.13 21.72 0.86
CA LYS A 149 9.63 20.46 0.27
C LYS A 149 9.26 19.22 1.09
N LYS A 150 9.25 19.34 2.44
CA LYS A 150 8.89 18.24 3.36
C LYS A 150 7.44 17.80 3.17
N VAL A 151 6.51 18.75 3.07
CA VAL A 151 5.09 18.45 2.86
C VAL A 151 4.85 17.88 1.45
N LYS A 152 5.57 18.38 0.44
CA LYS A 152 5.54 17.80 -0.92
C LYS A 152 5.94 16.33 -0.91
N LEU A 153 7.02 15.96 -0.23
CA LEU A 153 7.47 14.57 -0.09
C LEU A 153 6.40 13.68 0.55
N LEU A 154 5.81 14.11 1.66
CA LEU A 154 4.74 13.37 2.34
C LEU A 154 3.51 13.18 1.44
N SER A 155 3.08 14.26 0.78
CA SER A 155 1.94 14.23 -0.14
C SER A 155 2.18 13.30 -1.34
N ASN A 156 3.40 13.31 -1.90
CA ASN A 156 3.79 12.42 -2.98
C ASN A 156 3.82 10.96 -2.52
N ALA A 157 4.45 10.67 -1.37
CA ALA A 157 4.49 9.34 -0.78
C ALA A 157 3.08 8.80 -0.49
N ARG A 158 2.16 9.66 0.00
CA ARG A 158 0.76 9.31 0.23
C ARG A 158 0.03 8.99 -1.06
N GLN A 159 0.21 9.78 -2.12
CA GLN A 159 -0.40 9.52 -3.43
C GLN A 159 0.06 8.19 -4.01
N ILE A 160 1.38 7.93 -3.98
CA ILE A 160 1.96 6.66 -4.45
C ILE A 160 1.44 5.48 -3.63
N THR A 161 1.33 5.63 -2.31
CA THR A 161 0.74 4.60 -1.42
C THR A 161 -0.69 4.26 -1.86
N THR A 162 -1.54 5.26 -2.07
CA THR A 162 -2.92 5.05 -2.55
C THR A 162 -2.94 4.35 -3.90
N SER A 163 -2.10 4.78 -4.86
CA SER A 163 -2.01 4.15 -6.18
C SER A 163 -1.51 2.70 -6.12
N LEU A 164 -0.62 2.36 -5.18
CA LEU A 164 -0.21 0.98 -4.95
C LEU A 164 -1.38 0.14 -4.45
N PHE A 165 -2.14 0.59 -3.45
CA PHE A 165 -3.32 -0.15 -2.98
C PHE A 165 -4.39 -0.32 -4.06
N GLU A 166 -4.66 0.71 -4.86
CA GLU A 166 -5.57 0.58 -6.01
C GLU A 166 -5.06 -0.44 -7.03
N SER A 167 -3.75 -0.44 -7.30
CA SER A 167 -3.11 -1.40 -8.20
C SER A 167 -3.13 -2.82 -7.63
N THR A 168 -2.94 -2.99 -6.32
CA THR A 168 -3.08 -4.28 -5.63
C THR A 168 -4.47 -4.86 -5.88
N LEU A 169 -5.52 -4.07 -5.63
CA LEU A 169 -6.90 -4.51 -5.84
C LEU A 169 -7.20 -4.82 -7.31
N ASP A 170 -6.61 -4.07 -8.25
CA ASP A 170 -6.71 -4.36 -9.67
C ASP A 170 -6.06 -5.71 -10.05
N LEU A 171 -4.86 -5.99 -9.54
CA LEU A 171 -4.18 -7.27 -9.77
C LEU A 171 -4.94 -8.42 -9.11
N LEU A 172 -5.32 -8.30 -7.84
CA LEU A 172 -6.07 -9.34 -7.11
C LEU A 172 -7.42 -9.65 -7.76
N SER A 173 -8.05 -8.66 -8.40
CA SER A 173 -9.31 -8.88 -9.14
C SER A 173 -9.14 -9.74 -10.39
N LYS A 174 -7.90 -9.87 -10.90
CA LYS A 174 -7.54 -10.66 -12.09
C LYS A 174 -7.01 -12.06 -11.72
N GLN A 175 -6.65 -12.30 -10.46
CA GLN A 175 -6.10 -13.58 -10.02
C GLN A 175 -7.14 -14.71 -10.05
N ILE A 176 -8.38 -14.43 -9.64
CA ILE A 176 -9.47 -15.42 -9.67
C ILE A 176 -10.53 -14.97 -10.67
N VAL A 177 -10.60 -15.65 -11.81
CA VAL A 177 -11.67 -15.48 -12.79
C VAL A 177 -12.78 -16.49 -12.48
N LEU A 178 -14.03 -16.01 -12.45
CA LEU A 178 -15.20 -16.88 -12.45
C LEU A 178 -15.03 -17.95 -13.54
N PRO A 179 -15.10 -19.26 -13.21
CA PRO A 179 -15.57 -20.21 -14.19
C PRO A 179 -16.92 -19.65 -14.63
N LYS A 180 -17.06 -19.25 -15.90
CA LYS A 180 -18.35 -18.76 -16.40
C LYS A 180 -19.38 -19.80 -15.97
N LEU A 181 -20.30 -19.41 -15.09
CA LEU A 181 -21.55 -20.11 -14.78
C LEU A 181 -22.43 -20.08 -16.04
N SER A 182 -21.91 -20.57 -17.16
CA SER A 182 -22.71 -20.99 -18.28
C SER A 182 -23.17 -22.40 -17.93
N LEU A 183 -24.40 -22.50 -17.43
CA LEU A 183 -25.27 -23.69 -17.48
C LEU A 183 -25.46 -24.22 -18.92
N ILE A 184 -24.61 -23.85 -19.88
CA ILE A 184 -24.75 -24.11 -21.31
C ILE A 184 -23.44 -24.72 -21.81
N SER A 185 -23.48 -26.04 -21.99
CA SER A 185 -22.58 -26.91 -22.77
C SER A 185 -21.15 -27.14 -22.26
N LYS A 186 -20.85 -28.41 -21.98
CA LYS A 186 -19.55 -28.98 -21.54
C LYS A 186 -18.43 -28.95 -22.60
N ALA A 187 -18.38 -28.00 -23.55
CA ALA A 187 -17.50 -28.15 -24.73
C ALA A 187 -16.46 -27.04 -25.00
N PHE A 188 -16.47 -25.88 -24.32
CA PHE A 188 -15.49 -24.82 -24.65
C PHE A 188 -14.95 -24.10 -23.41
N GLN A 189 -14.01 -24.74 -22.70
CA GLN A 189 -13.16 -24.08 -21.71
C GLN A 189 -11.69 -24.34 -22.05
N LYS A 190 -11.17 -23.63 -23.05
CA LYS A 190 -9.73 -23.42 -23.21
C LYS A 190 -9.49 -21.92 -23.24
N LYS A 191 -8.64 -21.45 -22.32
CA LYS A 191 -7.98 -20.13 -22.29
C LYS A 191 -8.58 -19.01 -21.42
N ASN A 192 -9.02 -19.30 -20.20
CA ASN A 192 -9.04 -18.29 -19.13
C ASN A 192 -8.37 -18.88 -17.89
N SER A 193 -7.45 -18.14 -17.26
CA SER A 193 -6.77 -18.53 -16.02
C SER A 193 -7.80 -18.63 -14.90
N VAL A 194 -8.36 -19.81 -14.70
CA VAL A 194 -9.07 -20.16 -13.48
C VAL A 194 -8.01 -20.71 -12.55
N ILE A 195 -7.72 -20.01 -11.46
CA ILE A 195 -7.04 -20.61 -10.31
C ILE A 195 -8.00 -21.67 -9.77
N CYS A 196 -7.77 -22.93 -10.11
CA CYS A 196 -8.63 -24.03 -9.68
C CYS A 196 -7.83 -25.24 -9.19
N ASN A 197 -6.50 -25.12 -9.10
CA ASN A 197 -5.70 -26.12 -8.42
C ASN A 197 -5.11 -25.55 -7.12
N GLU A 198 -4.72 -26.46 -6.24
CA GLU A 198 -4.23 -26.13 -4.90
C GLU A 198 -2.90 -25.35 -4.93
N GLU A 199 -2.03 -25.68 -5.89
CA GLU A 199 -0.72 -25.01 -6.08
C GLU A 199 -0.87 -23.53 -6.43
N GLN A 200 -1.80 -23.18 -7.32
CA GLN A 200 -2.06 -21.80 -7.69
C GLN A 200 -2.70 -21.02 -6.55
N LEU A 201 -3.59 -21.65 -5.77
CA LEU A 201 -4.15 -21.05 -4.55
C LEU A 201 -3.05 -20.79 -3.52
N GLN A 202 -2.11 -21.73 -3.35
CA GLN A 202 -0.96 -21.56 -2.45
C GLN A 202 -0.04 -20.41 -2.89
N ALA A 203 0.24 -20.31 -4.19
CA ALA A 203 1.03 -19.21 -4.74
C ALA A 203 0.32 -17.86 -4.54
N LEU A 204 -1.00 -17.81 -4.72
CA LEU A 204 -1.80 -16.61 -4.46
C LEU A 204 -1.80 -16.23 -2.97
N GLU A 205 -1.93 -17.20 -2.07
CA GLU A 205 -1.84 -16.97 -0.62
C GLU A 205 -0.48 -16.36 -0.25
N CYS A 206 0.62 -16.91 -0.79
CA CYS A 206 1.97 -16.37 -0.59
C CYS A 206 2.07 -14.93 -1.08
N CYS A 207 1.61 -14.64 -2.29
CA CYS A 207 1.59 -13.29 -2.86
C CYS A 207 0.79 -12.29 -1.99
N ILE A 208 -0.34 -12.72 -1.44
CA ILE A 208 -1.14 -11.89 -0.53
C ILE A 208 -0.40 -11.69 0.81
N GLY A 209 0.29 -12.70 1.31
CA GLY A 209 1.13 -12.59 2.50
C GLY A 209 2.25 -11.56 2.32
N ASP A 210 2.91 -11.53 1.17
CA ASP A 210 3.95 -10.53 0.86
C ASP A 210 3.39 -9.11 0.76
N LEU A 211 2.19 -8.95 0.20
CA LEU A 211 1.49 -7.66 0.15
C LEU A 211 1.09 -7.19 1.55
N GLU A 212 0.53 -8.09 2.36
CA GLU A 212 0.11 -7.81 3.73
C GLU A 212 1.31 -7.46 4.62
N ALA A 213 2.42 -8.19 4.53
CA ALA A 213 3.63 -7.88 5.26
C ALA A 213 4.15 -6.46 4.94
N GLY A 214 4.16 -6.10 3.66
CA GLY A 214 4.49 -4.74 3.20
C GLY A 214 3.52 -3.68 3.73
N ALA A 215 2.21 -3.95 3.66
CA ALA A 215 1.17 -3.03 4.13
C ALA A 215 1.18 -2.84 5.66
N VAL A 216 1.42 -3.91 6.43
CA VAL A 216 1.58 -3.85 7.89
C VAL A 216 2.82 -3.06 8.28
N LEU A 217 3.95 -3.28 7.59
CA LEU A 217 5.15 -2.49 7.81
C LEU A 217 4.87 -1.00 7.54
N LEU A 218 4.25 -0.70 6.40
CA LEU A 218 3.88 0.65 6.01
C LEU A 218 2.93 1.30 7.03
N PHE A 219 1.91 0.60 7.50
CA PHE A 219 1.00 1.08 8.54
C PHE A 219 1.75 1.56 9.78
N ARG A 220 2.70 0.77 10.29
CA ARG A 220 3.52 1.15 11.45
C ARG A 220 4.34 2.42 11.16
N ARG A 221 4.93 2.53 9.96
CA ARG A 221 5.69 3.71 9.55
C ARG A 221 4.82 4.97 9.40
N LEU A 222 3.60 4.83 8.91
CA LEU A 222 2.63 5.92 8.82
C LEU A 222 2.22 6.42 10.21
N VAL A 223 1.99 5.52 11.16
CA VAL A 223 1.72 5.90 12.57
C VAL A 223 2.90 6.68 13.16
N GLN A 224 4.13 6.19 12.97
CA GLN A 224 5.35 6.88 13.42
C GLN A 224 5.49 8.28 12.79
N SER A 225 5.34 8.36 11.46
CA SER A 225 5.40 9.62 10.72
C SER A 225 4.38 10.65 11.26
N ARG A 226 3.17 10.20 11.60
CA ARG A 226 2.13 11.05 12.18
C ARG A 226 2.50 11.55 13.58
N VAL A 227 3.08 10.71 14.42
CA VAL A 227 3.58 11.12 15.75
C VAL A 227 4.67 12.18 15.61
N THR A 228 5.58 12.01 14.64
CA THR A 228 6.64 13.00 14.39
C THR A 228 6.07 14.32 13.88
N LEU A 229 5.08 14.30 12.98
CA LEU A 229 4.37 15.52 12.55
C LEU A 229 3.69 16.24 13.72
N LEU A 230 3.03 15.49 14.60
CA LEU A 230 2.40 16.02 15.81
C LEU A 230 3.41 16.72 16.72
N ASN A 231 4.58 16.12 16.94
CA ASN A 231 5.63 16.69 17.77
C ASN A 231 6.21 17.99 17.18
N ILE A 232 6.32 18.07 15.85
CA ILE A 232 6.78 19.27 15.16
C ILE A 232 5.75 20.40 15.27
N LEU A 233 4.45 20.06 15.20
CA LEU A 233 3.37 21.04 15.29
C LEU A 233 3.16 21.56 16.72
N SER A 234 3.45 20.75 17.74
CA SER A 234 3.34 21.12 19.16
C SER A 234 4.55 21.86 19.72
N SER A 235 5.69 21.88 19.00
CA SER A 235 6.89 22.65 19.34
C SER A 235 6.78 24.13 18.92
#